data_AF-A0A8J1VQU5-F1
#
_entry.id   AF-A0A8J1VQU5-F1
#
_cell.length_a   1.000
_cell.length_b   1.000
_cell.length_c   1.000
_cell.angle_alpha   90.00
_cell.angle_beta   90.00
_cell.angle_gamma   90.00
#
_symmetry.space_group_name_H-M   'P 1'
#
loop_
_entity.id
_entity.type
_entity.pdbx_description
1 polymer ?
#
loop_
_entity_poly.entity_id
_entity_poly.type
_entity_poly.pdbx_seq_one_letter_code
_entity_poly.pdbx_strand_id
1 'polypeptide(L)'
;MAPSALMKRKVVIMGSPSVGKTSLTQQFISPPTYNESYFPTIEATSHKLVTFDGVDYECEIIDSAGQDEYTLFPSKYAVGVHGYLLVYSINSRQSFEMVKTVHDKIRDFAGREKVPCVVVGQKCDLGSARRVTLAEGEAMAKKLGAAFVESSAKDNKNVVNPLIGKHVLVSPHRTKRPWKGQTDPPVLTKLPEHDPECYLCPGNARSGGSNNPHYVDTFVFENDFPALKPDALPLAPAEKGMFESEPVRGRCKVICFHPRHDLTLARMEVDEVIRVIEGWKGIFREEGEMLRSTSGRDGEGYVQIFENRGSMMGASAPHPHGQVSDAISRTRRTAEVKPGLVTILVRLDRFSMGAAQDLTPYSVPDEPAATLANLARYAASTPTAPSNHPTGPGGRPCLLCSYAAEEISRKERMVEVDESGWVAVVPFWAVWPFEILVLPYKRHIPSILEMTPDEDAGLARLLKKVLVRYDNLFSCSFPYSMGLHQAPLPPLEPEEDIAHIHFHFYPPLLRSASVRKFLVGFEMMGEAQRDLTPEQAAARLRGVEEVHYLDRAE
;
A
#
# COMPACT_ATOMS: atom_id res chain seq x y z
N MET A 1 20.82 7.46 28.73
CA MET A 1 19.85 6.37 28.92
C MET A 1 20.52 5.09 28.46
N ALA A 2 20.46 4.01 29.26
CA ALA A 2 21.05 2.73 28.88
C ALA A 2 20.36 2.20 27.60
N PRO A 3 21.06 1.51 26.68
CA PRO A 3 20.43 0.91 25.51
C PRO A 3 19.31 -0.03 25.98
N SER A 4 18.09 0.18 25.45
CA SER A 4 16.97 -0.70 25.69
C SER A 4 17.38 -2.11 25.24
N ALA A 5 17.44 -3.06 26.18
CA ALA A 5 17.86 -4.43 25.90
C ALA A 5 16.90 -5.07 24.88
N LEU A 6 17.45 -5.62 23.79
CA LEU A 6 16.71 -6.40 22.79
C LEU A 6 15.97 -7.54 23.50
N MET A 7 14.64 -7.52 23.48
CA MET A 7 13.83 -8.49 24.22
C MET A 7 13.70 -9.76 23.39
N LYS A 8 14.00 -10.92 23.97
CA LYS A 8 13.85 -12.19 23.24
C LYS A 8 12.43 -12.75 23.40
N ARG A 9 11.85 -13.23 22.31
CA ARG A 9 10.58 -13.97 22.33
C ARG A 9 10.77 -15.29 21.63
N LYS A 10 10.37 -16.36 22.30
CA LYS A 10 10.43 -17.72 21.78
C LYS A 10 9.03 -18.16 21.41
N VAL A 11 8.80 -18.44 20.14
CA VAL A 11 7.51 -18.86 19.59
C VAL A 11 7.67 -20.23 18.96
N VAL A 12 6.74 -21.13 19.22
CA VAL A 12 6.79 -22.50 18.67
C VAL A 12 5.59 -22.74 17.77
N ILE A 13 5.85 -23.25 16.57
CA ILE A 13 4.83 -23.60 15.59
C ILE A 13 4.61 -25.11 15.65
N MET A 14 3.39 -25.51 15.98
CA MET A 14 3.01 -26.90 16.21
C MET A 14 1.77 -27.29 15.40
N GLY A 15 1.65 -28.59 15.14
CA GLY A 15 0.57 -29.14 14.35
C GLY A 15 0.99 -30.44 13.68
N SER A 16 0.03 -31.13 13.06
CA SER A 16 0.29 -32.42 12.40
C SER A 16 1.37 -32.33 11.32
N PRO A 17 1.97 -33.47 10.91
CA PRO A 17 2.81 -33.51 9.72
C PRO A 17 2.07 -32.95 8.49
N SER A 18 2.82 -32.40 7.54
CA SER A 18 2.30 -31.95 6.23
C SER A 18 1.24 -30.84 6.24
N VAL A 19 0.96 -30.19 7.37
CA VAL A 19 -0.02 -29.07 7.43
C VAL A 19 0.51 -27.74 6.88
N GLY A 20 1.80 -27.63 6.57
CA GLY A 20 2.42 -26.42 6.01
C GLY A 20 3.12 -25.51 7.03
N LYS A 21 3.53 -26.04 8.19
CA LYS A 21 4.27 -25.28 9.22
C LYS A 21 5.55 -24.65 8.68
N THR A 22 6.44 -25.46 8.10
CA THR A 22 7.71 -25.00 7.52
C THR A 22 7.52 -24.00 6.41
N SER A 23 6.58 -24.25 5.50
CA SER A 23 6.26 -23.31 4.42
C SER A 23 5.75 -21.99 4.97
N LEU A 24 4.90 -22.01 6.00
CA LEU A 24 4.43 -20.79 6.68
C LEU A 24 5.58 -20.03 7.35
N THR A 25 6.48 -20.73 8.04
CA THR A 25 7.65 -20.16 8.71
C THR A 25 8.59 -19.51 7.71
N GLN A 26 8.96 -20.22 6.64
CA GLN A 26 9.84 -19.73 5.58
C GLN A 26 9.23 -18.52 4.86
N GLN A 27 7.94 -18.60 4.52
CA GLN A 27 7.21 -17.50 3.90
C GLN A 27 7.14 -16.27 4.82
N PHE A 28 7.03 -16.47 6.14
CA PHE A 28 7.08 -15.36 7.09
C PHE A 28 8.48 -14.78 7.25
N ILE A 29 9.54 -15.59 7.27
CA ILE A 29 10.91 -15.13 7.51
C ILE A 29 11.48 -14.39 6.30
N SER A 30 11.31 -14.95 5.10
CA SER A 30 11.94 -14.44 3.89
C SER A 30 11.00 -14.62 2.68
N PRO A 31 9.89 -13.87 2.60
CA PRO A 31 8.99 -13.93 1.46
C PRO A 31 9.67 -13.45 0.16
N PRO A 32 9.39 -14.05 -1.01
CA PRO A 32 8.55 -15.22 -1.23
C PRO A 32 9.40 -16.50 -1.20
N THR A 33 9.13 -17.39 -0.25
CA THR A 33 9.78 -18.70 -0.17
C THR A 33 8.71 -19.76 0.02
N TYR A 34 8.25 -20.35 -1.08
CA TYR A 34 7.39 -21.53 -1.07
C TYR A 34 8.04 -22.64 -1.91
N ASN A 35 8.24 -23.81 -1.31
CA ASN A 35 8.81 -24.97 -1.99
C ASN A 35 7.73 -26.06 -2.12
N GLU A 36 7.47 -26.49 -3.36
CA GLU A 36 6.53 -27.58 -3.65
C GLU A 36 7.08 -28.95 -3.24
N SER A 37 8.40 -29.08 -3.11
CA SER A 37 9.06 -30.32 -2.69
C SER A 37 8.93 -30.50 -1.18
N TYR A 38 8.20 -31.53 -0.77
CA TYR A 38 7.99 -31.85 0.65
C TYR A 38 9.12 -32.70 1.21
N PHE A 39 9.86 -32.13 2.16
CA PHE A 39 10.78 -32.87 3.02
C PHE A 39 10.25 -32.86 4.45
N PRO A 40 10.17 -34.01 5.14
CA PRO A 40 9.79 -34.06 6.55
C PRO A 40 10.71 -33.20 7.40
N THR A 41 10.13 -32.24 8.12
CA THR A 41 10.86 -31.34 9.02
C THR A 41 11.25 -32.09 10.28
N ILE A 42 12.55 -32.11 10.59
CA ILE A 42 13.06 -32.66 11.86
C ILE A 42 12.84 -31.63 12.97
N GLU A 43 13.45 -30.46 12.86
CA GLU A 43 13.23 -29.27 13.68
C GLU A 43 14.07 -28.15 13.07
N ALA A 44 13.52 -26.95 12.95
CA ALA A 44 14.28 -25.80 12.46
C ALA A 44 14.02 -24.60 13.36
N THR A 45 15.09 -23.97 13.83
CA THR A 45 15.02 -22.69 14.53
C THR A 45 15.41 -21.59 13.57
N SER A 46 14.61 -20.54 13.55
CA SER A 46 14.86 -19.35 12.74
C SER A 46 14.68 -18.11 13.59
N HIS A 47 15.36 -17.04 13.22
CA HIS A 47 15.32 -15.78 13.93
C HIS A 47 14.71 -14.72 13.02
N LYS A 48 13.79 -13.94 13.56
CA LYS A 48 13.27 -12.75 12.89
C LYS A 48 13.16 -11.62 13.90
N LEU A 49 13.68 -10.44 13.54
CA LEU A 49 13.42 -9.24 14.30
C LEU A 49 11.98 -8.78 14.05
N VAL A 50 11.21 -8.63 15.12
CA VAL A 50 9.83 -8.19 15.10
C VAL A 50 9.69 -7.04 16.09
N THR A 51 9.35 -5.86 15.60
CA THR A 51 9.04 -4.72 16.45
C THR A 51 7.57 -4.78 16.85
N PHE A 52 7.28 -4.79 18.16
CA PHE A 52 5.92 -4.79 18.70
C PHE A 52 5.86 -3.84 19.92
N ASP A 53 4.86 -2.97 19.98
CA ASP A 53 4.73 -1.93 21.02
C ASP A 53 6.01 -1.08 21.26
N GLY A 54 6.76 -0.80 20.19
CA GLY A 54 8.00 -0.02 20.26
C GLY A 54 9.18 -0.74 20.93
N VAL A 55 9.04 -2.04 21.19
CA VAL A 55 10.12 -2.92 21.66
C VAL A 55 10.52 -3.83 20.52
N ASP A 56 11.81 -3.81 20.17
CA ASP A 56 12.35 -4.79 19.25
C ASP A 56 12.45 -6.14 19.94
N TYR A 57 11.73 -7.10 19.37
CA TYR A 57 11.82 -8.48 19.77
C TYR A 57 12.68 -9.27 18.79
N GLU A 58 13.71 -9.93 19.32
CA GLU A 58 14.31 -11.04 18.60
C GLU A 58 13.41 -12.26 18.79
N CYS A 59 12.61 -12.56 17.77
CA CYS A 59 11.74 -13.72 17.75
C CYS A 59 12.54 -14.95 17.31
N GLU A 60 12.81 -15.84 18.25
CA GLU A 60 13.23 -17.21 18.01
C GLU A 60 11.98 -18.04 17.66
N ILE A 61 11.86 -18.41 16.39
CA ILE A 61 10.73 -19.17 15.84
C ILE A 61 11.19 -20.61 15.66
N ILE A 62 10.55 -21.52 16.39
CA ILE A 62 10.83 -22.96 16.30
C ILE A 62 9.73 -23.61 15.48
N ASP A 63 10.12 -24.08 14.30
CA ASP A 63 9.30 -24.94 13.46
C ASP A 63 9.50 -26.40 13.90
N SER A 64 8.48 -26.96 14.54
CA SER A 64 8.56 -28.30 15.10
C SER A 64 8.35 -29.38 14.03
N ALA A 65 8.93 -30.57 14.26
CA ALA A 65 8.41 -31.79 13.63
C ALA A 65 6.89 -31.90 13.84
N GLY A 66 6.22 -32.53 12.86
CA GLY A 66 4.80 -32.81 12.96
C GLY A 66 4.48 -33.64 14.20
N GLN A 67 3.40 -33.27 14.89
CA GLN A 67 2.92 -33.97 16.08
C GLN A 67 1.80 -34.94 15.72
N ASP A 68 1.85 -36.13 16.28
CA ASP A 68 0.73 -37.08 16.29
C ASP A 68 0.22 -37.32 17.73
N GLU A 69 -0.83 -38.15 17.86
CA GLU A 69 -1.46 -38.47 19.14
C GLU A 69 -0.47 -39.09 20.13
N TYR A 70 0.49 -39.89 19.65
CA TYR A 70 1.43 -40.66 20.47
C TYR A 70 2.78 -39.95 20.69
N THR A 71 3.01 -38.84 19.99
CA THR A 71 4.23 -38.05 20.14
C THR A 71 4.30 -37.49 21.56
N LEU A 72 5.34 -37.88 22.29
CA LEU A 72 5.69 -37.33 23.59
C LEU A 72 6.03 -35.86 23.43
N PHE A 73 5.42 -34.99 24.23
CA PHE A 73 5.69 -33.55 24.18
C PHE A 73 7.11 -33.28 24.70
N PRO A 74 8.06 -32.83 23.86
CA PRO A 74 9.42 -32.55 24.30
C PRO A 74 9.44 -31.40 25.30
N SER A 75 10.12 -31.60 26.44
CA SER A 75 10.21 -30.60 27.52
C SER A 75 10.74 -29.24 27.05
N LYS A 76 11.61 -29.24 26.03
CA LYS A 76 12.16 -28.03 25.40
C LYS A 76 11.13 -27.10 24.76
N TYR A 77 9.92 -27.60 24.45
CA TYR A 77 8.84 -26.79 23.90
C TYR A 77 7.90 -26.21 24.97
N ALA A 78 8.12 -26.50 26.25
CA ALA A 78 7.42 -25.84 27.35
C ALA A 78 8.29 -24.81 28.07
N VAL A 79 9.61 -24.99 28.08
CA VAL A 79 10.53 -24.11 28.80
C VAL A 79 10.83 -22.84 28.00
N GLY A 80 10.54 -21.68 28.60
CA GLY A 80 10.88 -20.37 28.06
C GLY A 80 10.08 -19.94 26.83
N VAL A 81 9.01 -20.66 26.48
CA VAL A 81 8.14 -20.32 25.34
C VAL A 81 7.15 -19.23 25.73
N HIS A 82 7.05 -18.22 24.87
CA HIS A 82 6.23 -17.04 25.05
C HIS A 82 4.88 -17.15 24.32
N GLY A 83 4.79 -17.95 23.25
CA GLY A 83 3.54 -18.21 22.55
C GLY A 83 3.64 -19.37 21.56
N TYR A 84 2.48 -19.85 21.10
CA TYR A 84 2.35 -21.00 20.21
C TYR A 84 1.48 -20.69 18.99
N LEU A 85 1.84 -21.22 17.83
CA LEU A 85 0.96 -21.30 16.68
C LEU A 85 0.50 -22.75 16.53
N LEU A 86 -0.82 -22.97 16.54
CA LEU A 86 -1.45 -24.27 16.39
C LEU A 86 -2.02 -24.39 14.97
N VAL A 87 -1.27 -25.08 14.12
CA VAL A 87 -1.49 -25.10 12.68
C VAL A 87 -2.19 -26.39 12.27
N TYR A 88 -3.32 -26.25 11.56
CA TYR A 88 -4.00 -27.35 10.88
C TYR A 88 -4.17 -27.03 9.41
N SER A 89 -4.39 -28.04 8.57
CA SER A 89 -4.68 -27.85 7.16
C SER A 89 -6.19 -27.87 6.94
N ILE A 90 -6.76 -26.89 6.22
CA ILE A 90 -8.22 -26.82 6.00
C ILE A 90 -8.78 -28.03 5.24
N ASN A 91 -7.93 -28.76 4.51
CA ASN A 91 -8.28 -29.97 3.77
C ASN A 91 -8.09 -31.27 4.60
N SER A 92 -7.71 -31.18 5.88
CA SER A 92 -7.51 -32.34 6.75
C SER A 92 -8.21 -32.16 8.09
N ARG A 93 -9.38 -32.82 8.23
CA ARG A 93 -10.17 -32.87 9.47
C ARG A 93 -9.36 -33.43 10.64
N GLN A 94 -8.58 -34.47 10.39
CA GLN A 94 -7.70 -35.08 11.39
C GLN A 94 -6.69 -34.07 11.95
N SER A 95 -6.08 -33.24 11.10
CA SER A 95 -5.15 -32.21 11.57
C SER A 95 -5.82 -31.12 12.42
N PHE A 96 -7.10 -30.83 12.15
CA PHE A 96 -7.90 -29.89 12.92
C PHE A 96 -8.25 -30.43 14.30
N GLU A 97 -8.65 -31.70 14.40
CA GLU A 97 -8.92 -32.36 15.69
C GLU A 97 -7.66 -32.41 16.57
N MET A 98 -6.49 -32.59 15.95
CA MET A 98 -5.19 -32.60 16.63
C MET A 98 -4.85 -31.28 17.33
N VAL A 99 -5.39 -30.14 16.88
CA VAL A 99 -5.12 -28.81 17.49
C VAL A 99 -5.46 -28.82 18.98
N LYS A 100 -6.60 -29.42 19.34
CA LYS A 100 -7.02 -29.53 20.74
C LYS A 100 -6.06 -30.41 21.53
N THR A 101 -5.69 -31.57 20.98
CA THR A 101 -4.75 -32.51 21.63
C THR A 101 -3.40 -31.85 21.89
N VAL A 102 -2.86 -31.12 20.90
CA VAL A 102 -1.60 -30.39 21.05
C VAL A 102 -1.72 -29.27 22.08
N HIS A 103 -2.82 -28.51 22.06
CA HIS A 103 -3.09 -27.48 23.06
C HIS A 103 -3.14 -28.04 24.48
N ASP A 104 -3.89 -29.13 24.69
CA ASP A 104 -4.03 -29.78 25.99
C ASP A 104 -2.68 -30.31 26.49
N LYS A 105 -1.86 -30.93 25.62
CA LYS A 105 -0.48 -31.34 25.95
C LYS A 105 0.39 -30.15 26.38
N ILE A 106 0.34 -29.02 25.66
CA ILE A 106 1.08 -27.80 26.03
C ILE A 106 0.63 -27.29 27.39
N ARG A 107 -0.68 -27.21 27.62
CA ARG A 107 -1.27 -26.73 28.87
C ARG A 107 -0.80 -27.58 30.06
N ASP A 108 -0.93 -28.89 29.92
CA ASP A 108 -0.62 -29.85 30.98
C ASP A 108 0.89 -29.84 31.28
N PHE A 109 1.75 -29.74 30.27
CA PHE A 109 3.20 -29.70 30.45
C PHE A 109 3.71 -28.34 30.96
N ALA A 110 3.14 -27.23 30.48
CA ALA A 110 3.55 -25.89 30.91
C ALA A 110 3.02 -25.52 32.31
N GLY A 111 2.05 -26.28 32.84
CA GLY A 111 1.42 -26.01 34.13
C GLY A 111 0.70 -24.66 34.19
N ARG A 112 0.21 -24.17 33.04
CA ARG A 112 -0.46 -22.85 32.91
C ARG A 112 -1.93 -23.04 32.62
N GLU A 113 -2.80 -22.30 33.32
CA GLU A 113 -4.24 -22.27 32.99
C GLU A 113 -4.52 -21.65 31.61
N LYS A 114 -3.66 -20.71 31.17
CA LYS A 114 -3.77 -20.05 29.86
C LYS A 114 -2.47 -20.20 29.08
N VAL A 115 -2.59 -20.71 27.86
CA VAL A 115 -1.50 -20.84 26.89
C VAL A 115 -1.69 -19.75 25.83
N PRO A 116 -0.78 -18.75 25.73
CA PRO A 116 -0.84 -17.78 24.66
C PRO A 116 -0.67 -18.48 23.31
N CYS A 117 -1.75 -18.55 22.52
CA CYS A 117 -1.71 -19.24 21.24
C CYS A 117 -2.64 -18.66 20.20
N VAL A 118 -2.31 -18.95 18.94
CA VAL A 118 -3.11 -18.63 17.75
C VAL A 118 -3.39 -19.93 17.00
N VAL A 119 -4.66 -20.18 16.67
CA VAL A 119 -5.07 -21.28 15.80
C VAL A 119 -5.00 -20.81 14.35
N VAL A 120 -4.31 -21.58 13.51
CA VAL A 120 -4.04 -21.23 12.12
C VAL A 120 -4.59 -22.30 11.18
N GLY A 121 -5.60 -21.93 10.38
CA GLY A 121 -6.11 -22.77 9.28
C GLY A 121 -5.28 -22.57 8.01
N GLN A 122 -4.29 -23.42 7.79
CA GLN A 122 -3.38 -23.37 6.65
C GLN A 122 -3.96 -23.98 5.37
N LYS A 123 -3.32 -23.62 4.25
CA LYS A 123 -3.67 -24.05 2.89
C LYS A 123 -5.06 -23.59 2.45
N CYS A 124 -5.46 -22.37 2.83
CA CYS A 124 -6.78 -21.85 2.49
C CYS A 124 -7.02 -21.68 0.97
N ASP A 125 -5.95 -21.78 0.16
CA ASP A 125 -5.95 -21.93 -1.30
C ASP A 125 -6.64 -23.23 -1.78
N LEU A 126 -6.66 -24.29 -0.96
CA LEU A 126 -7.26 -25.58 -1.30
C LEU A 126 -8.77 -25.63 -1.04
N GLY A 127 -9.50 -24.59 -1.45
CA GLY A 127 -10.93 -24.43 -1.17
C GLY A 127 -11.79 -25.61 -1.65
N SER A 128 -11.50 -26.19 -2.81
CA SER A 128 -12.22 -27.34 -3.36
C SER A 128 -11.98 -28.64 -2.58
N ALA A 129 -10.85 -28.75 -1.89
CA ALA A 129 -10.51 -29.89 -1.04
C ALA A 129 -10.85 -29.64 0.44
N ARG A 130 -11.54 -28.54 0.77
CA ARG A 130 -11.83 -28.14 2.15
C ARG A 130 -12.63 -29.22 2.88
N ARG A 131 -12.14 -29.59 4.06
CA ARG A 131 -12.78 -30.53 4.99
C ARG A 131 -13.17 -29.86 6.31
N VAL A 132 -12.64 -28.66 6.59
CA VAL A 132 -12.90 -27.86 7.80
C VAL A 132 -13.34 -26.47 7.38
N THR A 133 -14.49 -26.03 7.86
CA THR A 133 -15.05 -24.71 7.57
C THR A 133 -14.39 -23.63 8.42
N LEU A 134 -14.50 -22.38 7.97
CA LEU A 134 -14.01 -21.21 8.71
C LEU A 134 -14.65 -21.13 10.11
N ALA A 135 -15.97 -21.33 10.18
CA ALA A 135 -16.74 -21.29 11.43
C ALA A 135 -16.29 -22.35 12.44
N GLU A 136 -15.88 -23.54 11.99
CA GLU A 136 -15.32 -24.57 12.86
C GLU A 136 -13.95 -24.16 13.42
N GLY A 137 -13.11 -23.55 12.60
CA GLY A 137 -11.84 -22.94 13.02
C GLY A 137 -12.02 -21.89 14.12
N GLU A 138 -12.93 -20.94 13.89
CA GLU A 138 -13.29 -19.89 14.85
C GLU A 138 -13.85 -20.47 16.16
N ALA A 139 -14.76 -21.46 16.06
CA ALA A 139 -15.34 -22.12 17.21
C ALA A 139 -14.28 -22.86 18.05
N MET A 140 -13.32 -23.52 17.39
CA MET A 140 -12.20 -24.17 18.07
C MET A 140 -11.30 -23.16 18.78
N ALA A 141 -10.91 -22.08 18.11
CA ALA A 141 -10.08 -21.04 18.74
C ALA A 141 -10.77 -20.41 19.95
N LYS A 142 -12.07 -20.11 19.84
CA LYS A 142 -12.89 -19.60 20.95
C LYS A 142 -12.91 -20.58 22.13
N LYS A 143 -13.06 -21.89 21.86
CA LYS A 143 -13.05 -22.94 22.88
C LYS A 143 -11.69 -23.05 23.60
N LEU A 144 -10.59 -22.80 22.90
CA LEU A 144 -9.24 -22.84 23.45
C LEU A 144 -8.80 -21.51 24.08
N GLY A 145 -9.59 -20.44 23.94
CA GLY A 145 -9.19 -19.10 24.38
C GLY A 145 -8.07 -18.49 23.52
N ALA A 146 -8.00 -18.89 22.25
CA ALA A 146 -6.97 -18.52 21.28
C ALA A 146 -7.50 -17.53 20.23
N ALA A 147 -6.59 -16.81 19.56
CA ALA A 147 -6.93 -16.08 18.32
C ALA A 147 -7.04 -17.04 17.13
N PHE A 148 -7.67 -16.61 16.03
CA PHE A 148 -7.85 -17.42 14.83
C PHE A 148 -7.52 -16.67 13.55
N VAL A 149 -6.90 -17.37 12.59
CA VAL A 149 -6.66 -16.87 11.23
C VAL A 149 -6.58 -18.03 10.24
N GLU A 150 -7.15 -17.89 9.04
CA GLU A 150 -6.82 -18.77 7.90
C GLU A 150 -5.71 -18.16 7.06
N SER A 151 -4.79 -18.97 6.55
CA SER A 151 -3.67 -18.48 5.74
C SER A 151 -3.27 -19.49 4.67
N SER A 152 -2.55 -18.99 3.65
CA SER A 152 -1.91 -19.82 2.64
C SER A 152 -0.45 -19.42 2.53
N ALA A 153 0.44 -20.33 2.90
CA ALA A 153 1.87 -20.18 2.60
C ALA A 153 2.15 -20.16 1.10
N LYS A 154 1.34 -20.85 0.29
CA LYS A 154 1.47 -20.91 -1.17
C LYS A 154 1.12 -19.56 -1.81
N ASP A 155 -0.02 -19.00 -1.45
CA ASP A 155 -0.52 -17.75 -2.05
C ASP A 155 -0.07 -16.50 -1.27
N ASN A 156 0.78 -16.67 -0.25
CA ASN A 156 1.15 -15.62 0.71
C ASN A 156 -0.05 -14.93 1.39
N LYS A 157 -1.22 -15.59 1.39
CA LYS A 157 -2.49 -15.03 1.85
C LYS A 157 -2.57 -15.03 3.37
N ASN A 158 -2.86 -13.86 3.95
CA ASN A 158 -2.74 -13.62 5.39
C ASN A 158 -1.34 -13.99 5.92
N VAL A 159 -0.34 -13.87 5.02
CA VAL A 159 1.07 -14.00 5.33
C VAL A 159 1.81 -12.68 5.08
N VAL A 160 1.44 -11.83 4.08
CA VAL A 160 1.91 -10.42 3.84
C VAL A 160 0.98 -9.62 2.87
N ASN A 161 0.95 -8.26 2.87
CA ASN A 161 0.41 -7.37 1.79
C ASN A 161 1.25 -7.51 0.50
N PRO A 162 0.65 -7.85 -0.65
CA PRO A 162 1.40 -8.18 -1.86
C PRO A 162 2.01 -6.97 -2.60
N LEU A 163 1.51 -5.74 -2.42
CA LEU A 163 2.03 -4.56 -3.14
C LEU A 163 3.25 -3.91 -2.48
N ILE A 164 3.28 -3.90 -1.15
CA ILE A 164 4.34 -3.22 -0.38
C ILE A 164 5.06 -4.15 0.59
N GLY A 165 4.63 -5.41 0.72
CA GLY A 165 5.27 -6.39 1.59
C GLY A 165 5.05 -6.16 3.10
N LYS A 166 3.96 -5.48 3.51
CA LYS A 166 3.66 -5.14 4.94
C LYS A 166 2.39 -5.83 5.46
N HIS A 167 2.11 -5.83 6.76
CA HIS A 167 0.83 -6.33 7.31
C HIS A 167 -0.13 -5.17 7.59
N VAL A 168 -1.44 -5.48 7.60
CA VAL A 168 -2.48 -4.57 8.09
C VAL A 168 -3.36 -5.30 9.10
N LEU A 169 -3.38 -4.81 10.33
CA LEU A 169 -4.22 -5.32 11.40
C LEU A 169 -5.67 -4.82 11.23
N VAL A 170 -6.64 -5.72 11.17
CA VAL A 170 -8.06 -5.38 10.99
C VAL A 170 -8.83 -5.63 12.29
N SER A 171 -9.42 -4.59 12.88
CA SER A 171 -10.16 -4.67 14.15
C SER A 171 -11.53 -3.98 14.06
N PRO A 172 -12.54 -4.60 13.40
CA PRO A 172 -13.80 -3.94 13.03
C PRO A 172 -14.63 -3.41 14.22
N HIS A 173 -14.43 -3.97 15.41
CA HIS A 173 -15.15 -3.59 16.61
C HIS A 173 -14.64 -2.26 17.24
N ARG A 174 -13.47 -1.75 16.84
CA ARG A 174 -12.89 -0.51 17.41
C ARG A 174 -13.70 0.75 17.09
N THR A 175 -14.48 0.74 16.02
CA THR A 175 -15.44 1.82 15.70
C THR A 175 -16.47 2.04 16.81
N LYS A 176 -16.80 1.01 17.61
CA LYS A 176 -17.76 1.11 18.73
C LYS A 176 -17.21 1.84 19.95
N ARG A 177 -15.89 2.09 20.01
CA ARG A 177 -15.28 2.80 21.15
C ARG A 177 -15.78 4.27 21.16
N PRO A 178 -16.27 4.78 22.31
CA PRO A 178 -16.63 6.19 22.43
C PRO A 178 -15.45 7.11 22.07
N TRP A 179 -15.66 8.04 21.14
CA TRP A 179 -14.66 9.05 20.76
C TRP A 179 -14.88 10.32 21.58
N LYS A 180 -13.85 10.76 22.31
CA LYS A 180 -13.81 12.04 23.04
C LYS A 180 -12.57 12.87 22.66
N GLY A 181 -11.92 12.50 21.56
CA GLY A 181 -10.73 13.20 21.06
C GLY A 181 -11.08 14.39 20.18
N GLN A 182 -10.08 14.91 19.46
CA GLN A 182 -10.23 16.06 18.55
C GLN A 182 -11.34 15.80 17.51
N THR A 183 -12.10 16.85 17.22
CA THR A 183 -13.04 16.91 16.12
C THR A 183 -12.71 18.13 15.27
N ASP A 184 -12.62 17.95 13.96
CA ASP A 184 -12.37 19.04 13.02
C ASP A 184 -13.70 19.60 12.49
N PRO A 185 -13.83 20.92 12.27
CA PRO A 185 -15.02 21.45 11.63
C PRO A 185 -15.14 20.94 10.18
N PRO A 186 -16.35 20.69 9.67
CA PRO A 186 -16.53 20.38 8.25
C PRO A 186 -15.96 21.49 7.37
N VAL A 187 -15.37 21.12 6.23
CA VAL A 187 -14.80 22.08 5.26
C VAL A 187 -15.91 22.92 4.63
N LEU A 188 -15.66 24.23 4.48
CA LEU A 188 -16.59 25.22 3.95
C LEU A 188 -17.13 24.82 2.56
N THR A 189 -18.44 24.99 2.37
CA THR A 189 -19.16 24.60 1.14
C THR A 189 -19.36 25.74 0.14
N LYS A 190 -19.01 26.98 0.49
CA LYS A 190 -19.18 28.16 -0.38
C LYS A 190 -17.88 28.95 -0.43
N LEU A 191 -17.12 28.72 -1.50
CA LEU A 191 -15.96 29.51 -1.89
C LEU A 191 -16.37 30.43 -3.07
N PRO A 192 -15.69 31.57 -3.27
CA PRO A 192 -15.95 32.41 -4.45
C PRO A 192 -15.39 31.75 -5.72
N GLU A 193 -15.95 32.06 -6.89
CA GLU A 193 -15.43 31.54 -8.17
C GLU A 193 -14.00 32.03 -8.46
N HIS A 194 -13.67 33.26 -8.02
CA HIS A 194 -12.34 33.83 -8.03
C HIS A 194 -12.06 34.47 -6.68
N ASP A 195 -10.91 34.16 -6.09
CA ASP A 195 -10.42 34.76 -4.86
C ASP A 195 -9.21 35.66 -5.19
N PRO A 196 -9.30 37.00 -5.00
CA PRO A 196 -8.20 37.92 -5.31
C PRO A 196 -6.95 37.69 -4.44
N GLU A 197 -7.08 37.03 -3.28
CA GLU A 197 -5.96 36.73 -2.37
C GLU A 197 -5.35 35.34 -2.66
N CYS A 198 -5.99 34.54 -3.51
CA CYS A 198 -5.51 33.20 -3.82
C CYS A 198 -4.36 33.26 -4.84
N TYR A 199 -3.17 32.86 -4.42
CA TYR A 199 -1.95 32.83 -5.25
C TYR A 199 -2.01 31.82 -6.43
N LEU A 200 -3.07 31.01 -6.54
CA LEU A 200 -3.28 30.07 -7.65
C LEU A 200 -4.32 30.58 -8.67
N CYS A 201 -5.14 31.58 -8.33
CA CYS A 201 -6.17 32.07 -9.24
C CYS A 201 -5.58 32.80 -10.47
N PRO A 202 -6.31 32.79 -11.61
CA PRO A 202 -5.87 33.50 -12.82
C PRO A 202 -5.65 34.99 -12.57
N GLY A 203 -4.56 35.54 -13.13
CA GLY A 203 -4.20 36.97 -13.02
C GLY A 203 -3.61 37.40 -11.66
N ASN A 204 -3.67 36.56 -10.63
CA ASN A 204 -3.16 36.90 -9.31
C ASN A 204 -1.63 36.77 -9.23
N ALA A 205 -1.03 37.51 -8.29
CA ALA A 205 0.37 37.34 -7.95
C ALA A 205 0.59 36.04 -7.19
N ARG A 206 1.66 35.31 -7.54
CA ARG A 206 2.14 34.14 -6.82
C ARG A 206 3.03 34.51 -5.66
N SER A 207 3.16 33.59 -4.73
CA SER A 207 4.04 33.72 -3.55
C SER A 207 5.51 33.91 -3.92
N GLY A 208 5.96 33.42 -5.09
CA GLY A 208 7.30 33.66 -5.63
C GLY A 208 7.51 35.01 -6.34
N GLY A 209 6.50 35.89 -6.37
CA GLY A 209 6.57 37.23 -6.97
C GLY A 209 6.30 37.29 -8.48
N SER A 210 6.03 36.17 -9.13
CA SER A 210 5.54 36.11 -10.51
C SER A 210 4.01 36.22 -10.57
N ASN A 211 3.43 36.65 -11.68
CA ASN A 211 1.97 36.64 -11.85
C ASN A 211 1.50 35.40 -12.62
N ASN A 212 0.32 34.91 -12.24
CA ASN A 212 -0.37 33.89 -13.04
C ASN A 212 -0.91 34.54 -14.32
N PRO A 213 -0.83 33.84 -15.46
CA PRO A 213 -1.56 34.26 -16.64
C PRO A 213 -3.07 34.26 -16.35
N HIS A 214 -3.84 34.93 -17.19
CA HIS A 214 -5.30 34.78 -17.23
C HIS A 214 -5.66 33.45 -17.91
N TYR A 215 -5.23 32.34 -17.30
CA TYR A 215 -5.50 31.00 -17.81
C TYR A 215 -6.99 30.68 -17.74
N VAL A 216 -7.48 29.93 -18.72
CA VAL A 216 -8.90 29.53 -18.86
C VAL A 216 -9.09 28.03 -18.73
N ASP A 217 -8.01 27.30 -18.45
CA ASP A 217 -7.94 25.84 -18.41
C ASP A 217 -6.91 25.39 -17.36
N THR A 218 -6.40 24.16 -17.43
CA THR A 218 -5.27 23.76 -16.59
C THR A 218 -4.07 24.70 -16.77
N PHE A 219 -3.35 24.97 -15.67
CA PHE A 219 -2.15 25.81 -15.69
C PHE A 219 -1.04 25.15 -14.90
N VAL A 220 0.10 24.91 -15.57
CA VAL A 220 1.28 24.27 -14.97
C VAL A 220 2.39 25.30 -14.82
N PHE A 221 3.05 25.30 -13.66
CA PHE A 221 4.21 26.16 -13.40
C PHE A 221 5.18 25.50 -12.41
N GLU A 222 6.44 25.94 -12.43
CA GLU A 222 7.45 25.53 -11.44
C GLU A 222 7.05 26.03 -10.06
N ASN A 223 7.11 25.16 -9.05
CA ASN A 223 6.78 25.49 -7.68
C ASN A 223 7.74 26.57 -7.15
N ASP A 224 7.18 27.66 -6.62
CA ASP A 224 7.96 28.78 -6.08
C ASP A 224 8.83 28.36 -4.86
N PHE A 225 8.45 27.29 -4.16
CA PHE A 225 9.16 26.73 -3.00
C PHE A 225 9.38 25.22 -3.18
N PRO A 226 10.23 24.80 -4.12
CA PRO A 226 10.33 23.41 -4.52
C PRO A 226 11.11 22.59 -3.49
N ALA A 227 10.67 21.35 -3.24
CA ALA A 227 11.34 20.41 -2.33
C ALA A 227 12.65 19.86 -2.96
N LEU A 228 12.67 19.75 -4.29
CA LEU A 228 13.82 19.33 -5.09
C LEU A 228 14.26 20.46 -6.01
N LYS A 229 15.55 20.54 -6.32
CA LYS A 229 16.10 21.50 -7.28
C LYS A 229 16.89 20.79 -8.38
N PRO A 230 16.91 21.33 -9.63
CA PRO A 230 17.66 20.74 -10.74
C PRO A 230 19.15 20.54 -10.42
N ASP A 231 19.74 21.50 -9.72
CA ASP A 231 21.13 21.44 -9.30
C ASP A 231 21.24 20.83 -7.90
N ALA A 232 21.72 19.58 -7.79
CA ALA A 232 22.10 19.06 -6.47
C ALA A 232 23.38 19.74 -6.00
N LEU A 233 23.34 20.14 -4.75
CA LEU A 233 24.44 20.72 -4.04
C LEU A 233 25.45 19.63 -3.63
N PRO A 234 26.76 19.94 -3.61
CA PRO A 234 27.77 18.99 -3.17
C PRO A 234 27.62 18.69 -1.67
N LEU A 235 27.45 17.42 -1.35
CA LEU A 235 27.59 16.89 0.01
C LEU A 235 29.06 16.60 0.32
N ALA A 236 29.44 16.69 1.60
CA ALA A 236 30.65 16.01 2.07
C ALA A 236 30.49 14.49 1.83
N PRO A 237 31.56 13.74 1.50
CA PRO A 237 31.43 12.31 1.28
C PRO A 237 30.81 11.64 2.52
N ALA A 238 29.70 10.93 2.35
CA ALA A 238 29.18 10.08 3.41
C ALA A 238 30.29 9.10 3.83
N GLU A 239 30.55 9.02 5.14
CA GLU A 239 31.42 7.96 5.65
C GLU A 239 30.77 6.61 5.35
N LYS A 240 31.55 5.69 4.76
CA LYS A 240 31.04 4.33 4.53
C LYS A 240 30.70 3.68 5.86
N GLY A 241 29.45 3.24 6.04
CA GLY A 241 29.01 2.59 7.26
C GLY A 241 27.55 2.87 7.56
N MET A 242 27.22 3.10 8.83
CA MET A 242 25.85 3.26 9.32
C MET A 242 25.15 4.55 8.86
N PHE A 243 25.89 5.53 8.33
CA PHE A 243 25.39 6.85 7.98
C PHE A 243 25.65 7.17 6.51
N GLU A 244 24.71 6.78 5.67
CA GLU A 244 24.76 7.07 4.24
C GLU A 244 23.84 8.25 3.90
N SER A 245 24.32 9.13 3.02
CA SER A 245 23.51 10.21 2.47
C SER A 245 23.92 10.42 1.01
N GLU A 246 22.94 10.74 0.17
CA GLU A 246 23.14 10.96 -1.25
C GLU A 246 22.43 12.24 -1.71
N PRO A 247 23.04 12.98 -2.65
CA PRO A 247 22.39 14.13 -3.24
C PRO A 247 21.27 13.69 -4.18
N VAL A 248 20.09 14.30 -4.05
CA VAL A 248 18.95 14.09 -4.94
C VAL A 248 18.66 15.36 -5.73
N ARG A 249 18.39 15.20 -7.03
CA ARG A 249 17.97 16.26 -7.94
C ARG A 249 16.54 16.04 -8.35
N GLY A 250 15.90 17.11 -8.78
CA GLY A 250 14.53 17.05 -9.26
C GLY A 250 13.93 18.42 -9.43
N ARG A 251 12.74 18.47 -9.96
CA ARG A 251 11.90 19.65 -10.09
C ARG A 251 10.62 19.40 -9.32
N CYS A 252 9.91 20.49 -9.05
CA CYS A 252 8.61 20.41 -8.44
C CYS A 252 7.71 21.35 -9.23
N LYS A 253 6.64 20.83 -9.81
CA LYS A 253 5.65 21.61 -10.54
C LYS A 253 4.33 21.62 -9.78
N VAL A 254 3.56 22.68 -9.97
CA VAL A 254 2.16 22.78 -9.55
C VAL A 254 1.30 22.79 -10.79
N ILE A 255 0.20 22.04 -10.77
CA ILE A 255 -0.83 22.06 -11.81
C ILE A 255 -2.15 22.56 -11.19
N CYS A 256 -2.60 23.74 -11.57
CA CYS A 256 -3.98 24.17 -11.31
C CYS A 256 -4.90 23.40 -12.24
N PHE A 257 -5.96 22.80 -11.71
CA PHE A 257 -6.89 21.97 -12.48
C PHE A 257 -7.92 22.80 -13.25
N HIS A 258 -8.30 23.97 -12.73
CA HIS A 258 -9.34 24.81 -13.33
C HIS A 258 -9.24 26.26 -12.83
N PRO A 259 -9.59 27.29 -13.63
CA PRO A 259 -9.56 28.70 -13.19
C PRO A 259 -10.51 29.04 -12.05
N ARG A 260 -11.61 28.27 -11.92
CA ARG A 260 -12.59 28.44 -10.84
C ARG A 260 -12.07 27.90 -9.51
N HIS A 261 -12.02 28.78 -8.53
CA HIS A 261 -11.56 28.52 -7.17
C HIS A 261 -12.56 27.70 -6.34
N ASP A 262 -13.83 27.71 -6.69
CA ASP A 262 -14.91 27.05 -5.96
C ASP A 262 -15.19 25.60 -6.43
N LEU A 263 -14.44 25.11 -7.43
CA LEU A 263 -14.58 23.76 -7.94
C LEU A 263 -13.64 22.77 -7.28
N THR A 264 -14.04 21.50 -7.36
CA THR A 264 -13.22 20.32 -7.06
C THR A 264 -13.38 19.34 -8.22
N LEU A 265 -12.46 18.38 -8.38
CA LEU A 265 -12.57 17.34 -9.42
C LEU A 265 -13.93 16.62 -9.42
N ALA A 266 -14.59 16.47 -8.25
CA ALA A 266 -15.93 15.89 -8.15
C ALA A 266 -17.01 16.70 -8.89
N ARG A 267 -16.86 18.03 -8.91
CA ARG A 267 -17.84 18.97 -9.46
C ARG A 267 -17.48 19.54 -10.83
N MET A 268 -16.29 19.24 -11.35
CA MET A 268 -15.90 19.52 -12.73
C MET A 268 -16.70 18.66 -13.72
N GLU A 269 -16.94 19.17 -14.91
CA GLU A 269 -17.49 18.40 -16.03
C GLU A 269 -16.49 17.34 -16.51
N VAL A 270 -16.99 16.29 -17.18
CA VAL A 270 -16.11 15.19 -17.64
C VAL A 270 -15.01 15.71 -18.56
N ASP A 271 -15.34 16.62 -19.47
CA ASP A 271 -14.36 17.22 -20.39
C ASP A 271 -13.33 18.09 -19.66
N GLU A 272 -13.67 18.69 -18.53
CA GLU A 272 -12.72 19.43 -17.68
C GLU A 272 -11.74 18.46 -16.98
N VAL A 273 -12.23 17.33 -16.48
CA VAL A 273 -11.38 16.29 -15.88
C VAL A 273 -10.47 15.64 -16.92
N ILE A 274 -10.94 15.44 -18.16
CA ILE A 274 -10.09 14.98 -19.27
C ILE A 274 -8.92 15.96 -19.49
N ARG A 275 -9.16 17.28 -19.41
CA ARG A 275 -8.08 18.28 -19.55
C ARG A 275 -7.07 18.22 -18.41
N VAL A 276 -7.50 17.90 -17.20
CA VAL A 276 -6.59 17.59 -16.08
C VAL A 276 -5.71 16.37 -16.40
N ILE A 277 -6.30 15.29 -16.92
CA ILE A 277 -5.55 14.10 -17.35
C ILE A 277 -4.55 14.43 -18.46
N GLU A 278 -4.95 15.24 -19.45
CA GLU A 278 -4.03 15.73 -20.49
C GLU A 278 -2.93 16.61 -19.93
N GLY A 279 -3.20 17.42 -18.90
CA GLY A 279 -2.18 18.15 -18.14
C GLY A 279 -1.18 17.22 -17.48
N TRP A 280 -1.63 16.15 -16.83
CA TRP A 280 -0.77 15.11 -16.25
C TRP A 280 0.09 14.41 -17.31
N LYS A 281 -0.49 14.04 -18.46
CA LYS A 281 0.25 13.48 -19.60
C LYS A 281 1.27 14.46 -20.16
N GLY A 282 0.89 15.73 -20.29
CA GLY A 282 1.77 16.80 -20.75
C GLY A 282 3.02 16.90 -19.89
N ILE A 283 2.84 16.91 -18.56
CA ILE A 283 3.94 16.93 -17.61
C ILE A 283 4.80 15.67 -17.77
N PHE A 284 4.21 14.46 -17.71
CA PHE A 284 5.01 13.23 -17.81
C PHE A 284 5.80 13.13 -19.13
N ARG A 285 5.23 13.61 -20.24
CA ARG A 285 5.90 13.69 -21.54
C ARG A 285 7.08 14.65 -21.52
N GLU A 286 6.88 15.88 -21.04
CA GLU A 286 7.92 16.91 -20.95
C GLU A 286 9.08 16.45 -20.06
N GLU A 287 8.77 15.85 -18.91
CA GLU A 287 9.76 15.28 -17.99
C GLU A 287 10.54 14.14 -18.66
N GLY A 288 9.86 13.24 -19.38
CA GLY A 288 10.49 12.16 -20.13
C GLY A 288 11.37 12.63 -21.29
N GLU A 289 10.98 13.69 -22.00
CA GLU A 289 11.80 14.30 -23.06
C GLU A 289 13.07 14.94 -22.50
N MET A 290 12.96 15.64 -21.37
CA MET A 290 14.10 16.21 -20.66
C MET A 290 15.09 15.12 -20.24
N LEU A 291 14.60 14.07 -19.57
CA LEU A 291 15.42 12.94 -19.14
C LEU A 291 16.12 12.26 -20.33
N ARG A 292 15.41 12.01 -21.44
CA ARG A 292 16.02 11.45 -22.67
C ARG A 292 17.08 12.35 -23.31
N SER A 293 16.96 13.67 -23.18
CA SER A 293 17.96 14.61 -23.69
C SER A 293 19.25 14.63 -22.85
N THR A 294 19.23 14.00 -21.67
CA THR A 294 20.36 13.92 -20.75
C THR A 294 21.08 12.58 -20.92
N SER A 295 22.42 12.60 -20.98
CA SER A 295 23.21 11.39 -21.24
C SER A 295 23.57 10.62 -19.96
N GLY A 296 23.64 9.30 -20.07
CA GLY A 296 24.05 8.43 -18.97
C GLY A 296 22.97 8.31 -17.88
N ARG A 297 23.39 8.13 -16.63
CA ARG A 297 22.49 7.86 -15.49
C ARG A 297 21.67 9.08 -15.03
N ASP A 298 21.99 10.26 -15.54
CA ASP A 298 21.19 11.47 -15.34
C ASP A 298 19.95 11.50 -16.27
N GLY A 299 19.80 10.51 -17.16
CA GLY A 299 18.63 10.34 -18.04
C GLY A 299 17.55 9.41 -17.49
N GLU A 300 17.69 8.88 -16.27
CA GLU A 300 16.70 8.02 -15.59
C GLU A 300 16.07 8.74 -14.39
N GLY A 301 14.79 8.53 -14.13
CA GLY A 301 14.06 9.19 -13.04
C GLY A 301 12.65 8.65 -12.82
N TYR A 302 11.96 9.25 -11.86
CA TYR A 302 10.56 8.93 -11.57
C TYR A 302 9.74 10.20 -11.43
N VAL A 303 8.59 10.27 -12.07
CA VAL A 303 7.66 11.40 -12.00
C VAL A 303 6.48 11.03 -11.13
N GLN A 304 6.44 11.58 -9.92
CA GLN A 304 5.35 11.39 -8.98
C GLN A 304 4.31 12.49 -9.15
N ILE A 305 3.16 12.16 -9.72
CA ILE A 305 1.99 13.05 -9.77
C ILE A 305 1.11 12.77 -8.56
N PHE A 306 0.68 13.81 -7.85
CA PHE A 306 -0.15 13.68 -6.64
C PHE A 306 -1.03 14.92 -6.38
N GLU A 307 -2.09 14.77 -5.61
CA GLU A 307 -2.94 15.86 -5.11
C GLU A 307 -3.10 15.69 -3.59
N ASN A 308 -3.00 16.79 -2.86
CA ASN A 308 -3.42 16.87 -1.47
C ASN A 308 -4.68 17.75 -1.40
N ARG A 309 -5.83 17.15 -1.12
CA ARG A 309 -7.11 17.84 -1.04
C ARG A 309 -7.52 18.07 0.42
N GLY A 310 -7.78 19.32 0.75
CA GLY A 310 -8.26 19.76 2.06
C GLY A 310 -7.15 19.98 3.09
N SER A 311 -7.36 20.94 3.98
CA SER A 311 -6.38 21.34 5.00
C SER A 311 -5.98 20.20 5.94
N MET A 312 -6.88 19.24 6.16
CA MET A 312 -6.61 18.02 6.95
C MET A 312 -5.47 17.16 6.37
N MET A 313 -5.22 17.27 5.06
CA MET A 313 -4.14 16.58 4.33
C MET A 313 -2.96 17.49 4.00
N GLY A 314 -2.92 18.69 4.59
CA GLY A 314 -1.81 19.63 4.41
C GLY A 314 -1.92 20.51 3.16
N ALA A 315 -3.07 20.56 2.50
CA ALA A 315 -3.30 21.52 1.41
C ALA A 315 -3.23 22.96 1.96
N SER A 316 -2.33 23.78 1.43
CA SER A 316 -2.13 25.17 1.86
C SER A 316 -3.06 26.17 1.16
N ALA A 317 -3.70 25.78 0.06
CA ALA A 317 -4.68 26.57 -0.67
C ALA A 317 -5.91 25.72 -1.06
N PRO A 318 -7.12 26.30 -1.03
CA PRO A 318 -8.35 25.58 -1.38
C PRO A 318 -8.61 25.48 -2.88
N HIS A 319 -7.93 26.28 -3.72
CA HIS A 319 -8.04 26.23 -5.17
C HIS A 319 -7.67 24.84 -5.72
N PRO A 320 -8.40 24.27 -6.70
CA PRO A 320 -8.19 22.90 -7.15
C PRO A 320 -6.85 22.75 -7.88
N HIS A 321 -5.91 22.01 -7.29
CA HIS A 321 -4.57 21.82 -7.83
C HIS A 321 -3.96 20.49 -7.41
N GLY A 322 -2.99 20.04 -8.21
CA GLY A 322 -2.08 18.95 -7.92
C GLY A 322 -0.63 19.42 -7.92
N GLN A 323 0.26 18.50 -7.58
CA GLN A 323 1.70 18.69 -7.56
C GLN A 323 2.37 17.54 -8.30
N VAL A 324 3.54 17.85 -8.85
CA VAL A 324 4.40 16.86 -9.49
C VAL A 324 5.81 17.04 -8.95
N SER A 325 6.44 15.93 -8.57
CA SER A 325 7.85 15.89 -8.23
C SER A 325 8.54 14.83 -9.09
N ASP A 326 9.49 15.24 -9.93
CA ASP A 326 10.44 14.34 -10.58
C ASP A 326 11.66 14.15 -9.68
N ALA A 327 12.08 12.91 -9.46
CA ALA A 327 13.29 12.58 -8.72
C ALA A 327 14.32 11.93 -9.65
N ILE A 328 15.55 12.43 -9.60
CA ILE A 328 16.71 11.93 -10.34
C ILE A 328 17.81 11.67 -9.29
N SER A 329 18.19 10.40 -9.09
CA SER A 329 19.24 10.01 -8.14
C SER A 329 20.55 9.68 -8.86
N ARG A 330 21.68 10.20 -8.36
CA ARG A 330 23.02 9.94 -8.90
C ARG A 330 23.66 8.71 -8.28
N THR A 331 24.03 7.75 -9.11
CA THR A 331 24.77 6.55 -8.69
C THR A 331 26.31 6.73 -8.63
N ARG A 332 26.92 6.14 -7.59
CA ARG A 332 28.35 5.90 -7.24
C ARG A 332 29.48 6.79 -7.81
N ARG A 333 30.17 7.42 -6.83
CA ARG A 333 31.60 7.83 -6.73
C ARG A 333 32.24 8.48 -7.97
N THR A 334 32.37 9.80 -7.94
CA THR A 334 33.62 10.55 -8.20
C THR A 334 33.45 12.00 -7.68
N ALA A 335 34.57 12.67 -7.45
CA ALA A 335 34.79 13.66 -6.39
C ALA A 335 34.50 15.14 -6.76
N GLU A 336 34.53 15.96 -5.70
CA GLU A 336 35.01 17.36 -5.58
C GLU A 336 34.03 18.59 -5.63
N VAL A 337 33.99 19.30 -4.47
CA VAL A 337 34.08 20.78 -4.25
C VAL A 337 32.83 21.67 -3.91
N LYS A 338 32.91 22.28 -2.69
CA LYS A 338 32.47 23.59 -2.08
C LYS A 338 30.98 23.97 -1.76
N PRO A 339 30.71 24.74 -0.66
CA PRO A 339 29.51 24.57 0.19
C PRO A 339 28.39 25.64 0.10
N GLY A 340 27.14 25.21 0.36
CA GLY A 340 25.99 26.06 0.75
C GLY A 340 24.60 25.40 0.68
N LEU A 341 23.92 25.28 1.85
CA LEU A 341 22.50 24.95 2.19
C LEU A 341 21.76 23.72 1.59
N VAL A 342 21.54 22.66 2.40
CA VAL A 342 21.23 21.27 1.97
C VAL A 342 19.77 20.83 2.15
N THR A 343 19.22 20.04 1.21
CA THR A 343 18.14 19.06 1.45
C THR A 343 18.78 17.68 1.61
N ILE A 344 18.78 17.12 2.83
CA ILE A 344 19.40 15.81 3.13
C ILE A 344 18.30 14.76 3.21
N LEU A 345 18.35 13.74 2.35
CA LEU A 345 17.72 12.45 2.63
C LEU A 345 18.67 11.64 3.52
N VAL A 346 18.36 11.57 4.82
CA VAL A 346 19.04 10.65 5.73
C VAL A 346 18.37 9.29 5.56
N ARG A 347 19.00 8.37 4.83
CA ARG A 347 18.60 6.97 4.84
C ARG A 347 19.18 6.33 6.10
N LEU A 348 18.32 6.06 7.07
CA LEU A 348 18.63 5.05 8.08
C LEU A 348 18.38 3.71 7.40
N ASP A 349 19.40 3.14 6.76
CA ASP A 349 19.33 1.79 6.23
C ASP A 349 18.90 0.84 7.36
N ARG A 350 17.66 0.37 7.31
CA ARG A 350 17.29 -0.85 8.01
C ARG A 350 18.12 -1.94 7.35
N PHE A 351 19.09 -2.49 8.08
CA PHE A 351 19.90 -3.65 7.73
C PHE A 351 19.18 -4.60 6.75
N SER A 352 19.45 -4.43 5.45
CA SER A 352 19.11 -5.40 4.41
C SER A 352 20.38 -6.18 4.12
N MET A 353 20.68 -7.19 4.95
CA MET A 353 21.56 -8.28 4.54
C MET A 353 20.68 -9.36 3.92
N GLY A 354 20.59 -9.37 2.60
CA GLY A 354 19.91 -10.42 1.84
C GLY A 354 20.04 -10.14 0.34
N ALA A 355 20.58 -11.10 -0.39
CA ALA A 355 20.96 -10.97 -1.80
C ALA A 355 19.75 -10.99 -2.74
N ALA A 356 18.94 -9.93 -2.72
CA ALA A 356 18.12 -9.58 -3.88
C ALA A 356 18.99 -8.71 -4.78
N GLN A 357 19.39 -9.25 -5.94
CA GLN A 357 20.02 -8.46 -6.98
C GLN A 357 19.15 -7.22 -7.28
N ASP A 358 19.83 -6.07 -7.41
CA ASP A 358 19.30 -4.75 -7.75
C ASP A 358 18.32 -4.81 -8.95
N LEU A 359 17.02 -4.96 -8.68
CA LEU A 359 15.96 -4.95 -9.71
C LEU A 359 15.18 -3.63 -9.76
N THR A 360 15.55 -2.65 -8.93
CA THR A 360 14.93 -1.31 -8.95
C THR A 360 16.02 -0.25 -9.08
N PRO A 361 15.96 0.65 -10.09
CA PRO A 361 16.85 1.80 -10.16
C PRO A 361 16.74 2.63 -8.88
N TYR A 362 17.87 3.09 -8.36
CA TYR A 362 17.99 3.91 -7.13
C TYR A 362 17.25 5.28 -7.22
N SER A 363 16.57 5.56 -8.34
CA SER A 363 15.85 6.80 -8.65
C SER A 363 14.33 6.76 -8.43
N VAL A 364 13.77 5.62 -8.03
CA VAL A 364 12.33 5.47 -7.78
C VAL A 364 12.02 5.64 -6.27
N PRO A 365 11.02 6.47 -5.88
CA PRO A 365 10.61 6.61 -4.48
C PRO A 365 10.19 5.29 -3.84
N ASP A 366 10.30 5.19 -2.51
CA ASP A 366 10.22 3.92 -1.78
C ASP A 366 8.94 3.10 -2.06
N GLU A 367 7.76 3.73 -2.10
CA GLU A 367 6.49 3.02 -2.30
C GLU A 367 6.27 2.54 -3.76
N PRO A 368 6.46 3.38 -4.78
CA PRO A 368 6.53 2.91 -6.17
C PRO A 368 7.63 1.87 -6.41
N ALA A 369 8.81 2.00 -5.80
CA ALA A 369 9.91 1.05 -5.95
C ALA A 369 9.55 -0.32 -5.37
N ALA A 370 8.99 -0.35 -4.16
CA ALA A 370 8.49 -1.59 -3.55
C ALA A 370 7.38 -2.23 -4.41
N THR A 371 6.51 -1.40 -5.00
CA THR A 371 5.45 -1.86 -5.89
C THR A 371 6.02 -2.51 -7.15
N LEU A 372 6.95 -1.84 -7.85
CA LEU A 372 7.61 -2.37 -9.05
C LEU A 372 8.36 -3.68 -8.75
N ALA A 373 9.07 -3.76 -7.63
CA ALA A 373 9.74 -4.99 -7.20
C ALA A 373 8.75 -6.14 -6.97
N ASN A 374 7.57 -5.86 -6.41
CA ASN A 374 6.51 -6.86 -6.23
C ASN A 374 5.87 -7.29 -7.55
N LEU A 375 5.62 -6.35 -8.45
CA LEU A 375 5.12 -6.62 -9.80
C LEU A 375 6.09 -7.52 -10.58
N ALA A 376 7.39 -7.19 -10.57
CA ALA A 376 8.45 -7.97 -11.20
C ALA A 376 8.56 -9.37 -10.61
N ARG A 377 8.53 -9.49 -9.28
CA ARG A 377 8.54 -10.79 -8.60
C ARG A 377 7.34 -11.65 -8.97
N TYR A 378 6.14 -11.08 -9.05
CA TYR A 378 4.95 -11.82 -9.43
C TYR A 378 5.02 -12.31 -10.89
N ALA A 379 5.43 -11.43 -11.80
CA ALA A 379 5.61 -11.77 -13.21
C ALA A 379 6.65 -12.89 -13.43
N ALA A 380 7.70 -12.96 -12.60
CA ALA A 380 8.74 -13.98 -12.68
C ALA A 380 8.36 -15.31 -11.98
N SER A 381 7.60 -15.27 -10.89
CA SER A 381 7.29 -16.45 -10.06
C SER A 381 6.01 -17.19 -10.46
N THR A 382 5.16 -16.56 -11.27
CA THR A 382 3.89 -17.15 -11.72
C THR A 382 4.03 -17.59 -13.18
N PRO A 383 4.04 -18.91 -13.48
CA PRO A 383 4.37 -19.39 -14.83
C PRO A 383 3.25 -19.19 -15.86
N THR A 384 1.99 -19.03 -15.43
CA THR A 384 0.86 -18.77 -16.33
C THR A 384 -0.17 -17.85 -15.66
N ALA A 385 -0.67 -16.85 -16.39
CA ALA A 385 -1.80 -16.04 -15.93
C ALA A 385 -3.08 -16.90 -15.89
N PRO A 386 -4.00 -16.66 -14.94
CA PRO A 386 -5.31 -17.31 -14.97
C PRO A 386 -6.01 -17.07 -16.31
N SER A 387 -6.77 -18.07 -16.78
CA SER A 387 -7.48 -17.94 -18.05
C SER A 387 -8.43 -16.74 -18.00
N ASN A 388 -8.35 -15.89 -19.03
CA ASN A 388 -9.12 -14.64 -19.20
C ASN A 388 -8.61 -13.41 -18.44
N HIS A 389 -7.50 -13.48 -17.70
CA HIS A 389 -6.89 -12.28 -17.13
C HIS A 389 -5.97 -11.61 -18.15
N PRO A 390 -5.95 -10.27 -18.24
CA PRO A 390 -4.97 -9.59 -19.08
C PRO A 390 -3.54 -9.89 -18.62
N THR A 391 -2.68 -10.14 -19.59
CA THR A 391 -1.26 -10.42 -19.36
C THR A 391 -0.44 -9.16 -19.53
N GLY A 392 0.65 -9.07 -18.79
CA GLY A 392 1.72 -8.11 -19.03
C GLY A 392 2.61 -8.52 -20.21
N PRO A 393 3.79 -7.88 -20.31
CA PRO A 393 4.72 -8.08 -21.41
C PRO A 393 5.16 -9.54 -21.62
N GLY A 394 5.26 -9.95 -22.89
CA GLY A 394 5.66 -11.31 -23.26
C GLY A 394 4.67 -12.40 -22.82
N GLY A 395 3.40 -12.05 -22.55
CA GLY A 395 2.38 -12.97 -22.05
C GLY A 395 2.56 -13.34 -20.56
N ARG A 396 3.48 -12.66 -19.86
CA ARG A 396 3.72 -12.88 -18.42
C ARG A 396 2.52 -12.41 -17.60
N PRO A 397 2.24 -13.01 -16.44
CA PRO A 397 1.14 -12.56 -15.59
C PRO A 397 1.44 -11.17 -14.99
N CYS A 398 0.44 -10.29 -15.02
CA CYS A 398 0.47 -8.99 -14.36
C CYS A 398 -0.31 -9.06 -13.05
N LEU A 399 0.33 -8.76 -11.91
CA LEU A 399 -0.30 -8.84 -10.58
C LEU A 399 -1.55 -7.97 -10.49
N LEU A 400 -1.46 -6.72 -10.94
CA LEU A 400 -2.56 -5.77 -10.83
C LEU A 400 -3.70 -6.06 -11.81
N CYS A 401 -3.40 -6.57 -13.01
CA CYS A 401 -4.43 -7.08 -13.93
C CYS A 401 -5.17 -8.28 -13.32
N SER A 402 -4.43 -9.25 -12.77
CA SER A 402 -5.02 -10.40 -12.09
C SER A 402 -5.85 -10.00 -10.88
N TYR A 403 -5.36 -9.04 -10.10
CA TYR A 403 -6.07 -8.52 -8.93
C TYR A 403 -7.37 -7.82 -9.33
N ALA A 404 -7.32 -6.94 -10.35
CA ALA A 404 -8.50 -6.25 -10.84
C ALA A 404 -9.57 -7.22 -11.38
N ALA A 405 -9.15 -8.26 -12.11
CA ALA A 405 -10.05 -9.29 -12.61
C ALA A 405 -10.74 -10.07 -11.47
N GLU A 406 -10.00 -10.43 -10.42
CA GLU A 406 -10.56 -11.05 -9.21
C GLU A 406 -11.54 -10.14 -8.47
N GLU A 407 -11.23 -8.86 -8.32
CA GLU A 407 -12.13 -7.92 -7.67
C GLU A 407 -13.43 -7.70 -8.46
N ILE A 408 -13.35 -7.66 -9.79
CA ILE A 408 -14.53 -7.56 -10.67
C ILE A 408 -15.38 -8.83 -10.61
N SER A 409 -14.76 -9.99 -10.51
CA SER A 409 -15.45 -11.28 -10.36
C SER A 409 -16.18 -11.34 -9.01
N ARG A 410 -15.51 -10.94 -7.92
CA ARG A 410 -16.03 -11.03 -6.55
C ARG A 410 -17.02 -9.92 -6.20
N LYS A 411 -16.83 -8.71 -6.72
CA LYS A 411 -17.64 -7.49 -6.50
C LYS A 411 -17.76 -6.98 -5.07
N GLU A 412 -17.27 -7.70 -4.07
CA GLU A 412 -17.39 -7.34 -2.65
C GLU A 412 -16.78 -5.97 -2.34
N ARG A 413 -15.57 -5.71 -2.84
CA ARG A 413 -14.80 -4.49 -2.61
C ARG A 413 -14.79 -3.51 -3.79
N MET A 414 -15.41 -3.86 -4.91
CA MET A 414 -15.55 -2.99 -6.08
C MET A 414 -16.48 -1.81 -5.76
N VAL A 415 -16.02 -0.58 -5.92
CA VAL A 415 -16.80 0.64 -5.65
C VAL A 415 -17.49 1.12 -6.92
N GLU A 416 -16.74 1.24 -8.01
CA GLU A 416 -17.21 1.70 -9.31
C GLU A 416 -16.43 1.02 -10.43
N VAL A 417 -17.02 0.96 -11.62
CA VAL A 417 -16.38 0.44 -12.83
C VAL A 417 -16.83 1.27 -14.03
N ASP A 418 -15.94 1.48 -14.98
CA ASP A 418 -16.23 2.11 -16.26
C ASP A 418 -15.94 1.15 -17.42
N GLU A 419 -16.82 1.15 -18.42
CA GLU A 419 -16.74 0.22 -19.55
C GLU A 419 -15.51 0.43 -20.43
N SER A 420 -14.85 1.57 -20.38
CA SER A 420 -13.55 1.80 -21.04
C SER A 420 -12.43 0.90 -20.51
N GLY A 421 -12.58 0.32 -19.31
CA GLY A 421 -11.59 -0.60 -18.73
C GLY A 421 -11.00 -0.16 -17.41
N TRP A 422 -11.61 0.78 -16.69
CA TRP A 422 -11.18 1.19 -15.36
C TRP A 422 -12.07 0.64 -14.25
N VAL A 423 -11.46 0.32 -13.11
CA VAL A 423 -12.19 -0.10 -11.89
C VAL A 423 -11.64 0.64 -10.68
N ALA A 424 -12.53 1.04 -9.78
CA ALA A 424 -12.21 1.57 -8.46
C ALA A 424 -12.60 0.55 -7.39
N VAL A 425 -11.67 0.17 -6.54
CA VAL A 425 -11.90 -0.83 -5.47
C VAL A 425 -11.38 -0.29 -4.15
N VAL A 426 -11.98 -0.71 -3.03
CA VAL A 426 -11.28 -0.61 -1.74
C VAL A 426 -10.30 -1.78 -1.67
N PRO A 427 -8.98 -1.56 -1.72
CA PRO A 427 -8.07 -2.67 -1.84
C PRO A 427 -8.19 -3.64 -0.65
N PHE A 428 -8.00 -4.94 -0.89
CA PHE A 428 -8.05 -5.96 0.17
C PHE A 428 -7.10 -5.63 1.34
N TRP A 429 -5.97 -4.99 1.03
CA TRP A 429 -4.94 -4.55 1.98
C TRP A 429 -5.06 -3.08 2.39
N ALA A 430 -6.19 -2.42 2.17
CA ALA A 430 -6.39 -1.01 2.48
C ALA A 430 -5.96 -0.67 3.91
N VAL A 431 -5.25 0.43 4.11
CA VAL A 431 -4.88 0.96 5.43
C VAL A 431 -5.84 2.05 5.88
N TRP A 432 -6.16 2.98 4.98
CA TRP A 432 -7.05 4.09 5.27
C TRP A 432 -8.52 3.64 5.30
N PRO A 433 -9.39 4.30 6.10
CA PRO A 433 -10.76 3.83 6.33
C PRO A 433 -11.55 3.57 5.04
N PHE A 434 -11.50 4.52 4.11
CA PHE A 434 -12.16 4.46 2.80
C PHE A 434 -11.14 4.55 1.66
N GLU A 435 -9.96 3.94 1.83
CA GLU A 435 -8.94 3.87 0.77
C GLU A 435 -9.52 3.35 -0.54
N ILE A 436 -9.11 3.94 -1.67
CA ILE A 436 -9.49 3.46 -3.00
C ILE A 436 -8.24 3.29 -3.85
N LEU A 437 -8.19 2.17 -4.58
CA LEU A 437 -7.26 1.91 -5.66
C LEU A 437 -8.04 1.97 -6.98
N VAL A 438 -7.62 2.85 -7.89
CA VAL A 438 -8.15 2.95 -9.26
C VAL A 438 -7.12 2.38 -10.22
N LEU A 439 -7.51 1.41 -11.04
CA LEU A 439 -6.59 0.73 -11.95
C LEU A 439 -7.30 0.21 -13.22
N PRO A 440 -6.58 0.06 -14.34
CA PRO A 440 -7.10 -0.59 -15.53
C PRO A 440 -7.24 -2.10 -15.30
N TYR A 441 -8.29 -2.70 -15.86
CA TYR A 441 -8.59 -4.13 -15.71
C TYR A 441 -8.73 -4.88 -17.03
N LYS A 442 -8.81 -4.19 -18.17
CA LYS A 442 -8.99 -4.82 -19.50
C LYS A 442 -7.68 -5.17 -20.21
N ARG A 443 -6.62 -4.40 -19.95
CA ARG A 443 -5.29 -4.61 -20.51
C ARG A 443 -4.22 -4.04 -19.58
N HIS A 444 -2.99 -4.50 -19.78
CA HIS A 444 -1.80 -3.92 -19.15
C HIS A 444 -1.51 -2.53 -19.73
N ILE A 445 -1.30 -1.54 -18.86
CA ILE A 445 -0.98 -0.15 -19.24
C ILE A 445 0.17 0.34 -18.36
N PRO A 446 1.39 0.54 -18.88
CA PRO A 446 2.53 0.89 -18.04
C PRO A 446 2.50 2.30 -17.44
N SER A 447 2.07 3.29 -18.21
CA SER A 447 2.01 4.68 -17.79
C SER A 447 0.81 5.43 -18.37
N ILE A 448 0.65 6.69 -17.95
CA ILE A 448 -0.45 7.54 -18.37
C ILE A 448 -0.38 7.89 -19.87
N LEU A 449 0.79 7.75 -20.52
CA LEU A 449 0.94 8.04 -21.95
C LEU A 449 0.44 6.91 -22.86
N GLU A 450 0.34 5.68 -22.36
CA GLU A 450 -0.16 4.55 -23.14
C GLU A 450 -1.69 4.41 -23.11
N MET A 451 -2.40 5.32 -22.43
CA MET A 451 -3.86 5.38 -22.42
C MET A 451 -4.41 5.84 -23.78
N THR A 452 -5.52 5.22 -24.18
CA THR A 452 -6.32 5.63 -25.34
C THR A 452 -7.31 6.74 -24.95
N PRO A 453 -7.83 7.52 -25.92
CA PRO A 453 -8.83 8.55 -25.64
C PRO A 453 -10.09 8.03 -24.91
N ASP A 454 -10.51 6.80 -25.18
CA ASP A 454 -11.65 6.19 -24.47
C ASP A 454 -11.30 5.86 -23.01
N GLU A 455 -10.08 5.40 -22.75
CA GLU A 455 -9.58 5.18 -21.39
C GLU A 455 -9.36 6.50 -20.62
N ASP A 456 -9.03 7.60 -21.31
CA ASP A 456 -8.98 8.93 -20.68
C ASP A 456 -10.37 9.39 -20.23
N ALA A 457 -11.33 9.34 -21.14
CA ALA A 457 -12.71 9.70 -20.85
C ALA A 457 -13.31 8.79 -19.77
N GLY A 458 -12.94 7.51 -19.80
CA GLY A 458 -13.29 6.52 -18.79
C GLY A 458 -12.73 6.80 -17.41
N LEU A 459 -11.43 7.12 -17.33
CA LEU A 459 -10.80 7.53 -16.09
C LEU A 459 -11.46 8.80 -15.54
N ALA A 460 -11.72 9.79 -16.40
CA ALA A 460 -12.40 11.03 -16.00
C ALA A 460 -13.79 10.78 -15.39
N ARG A 461 -14.62 9.97 -16.06
CA ARG A 461 -15.94 9.56 -15.55
C ARG A 461 -15.83 8.80 -14.23
N LEU A 462 -14.90 7.85 -14.14
CA LEU A 462 -14.70 7.04 -12.95
C LEU A 462 -14.23 7.88 -11.76
N LEU A 463 -13.25 8.77 -11.96
CA LEU A 463 -12.77 9.70 -10.95
C LEU A 463 -13.91 10.59 -10.44
N LYS A 464 -14.70 11.17 -11.34
CA LYS A 464 -15.88 11.98 -10.94
C LYS A 464 -16.82 11.17 -10.04
N LYS A 465 -17.21 9.96 -10.45
CA LYS A 465 -18.09 9.09 -9.64
C LYS A 465 -17.49 8.76 -8.27
N VAL A 466 -16.22 8.37 -8.22
CA VAL A 466 -15.51 8.06 -6.96
C VAL A 466 -15.47 9.26 -6.03
N LEU A 467 -15.10 10.43 -6.55
CA LEU A 467 -14.96 11.65 -5.75
C LEU A 467 -16.32 12.20 -5.30
N VAL A 468 -17.38 12.05 -6.09
CA VAL A 468 -18.74 12.36 -5.66
C VAL A 468 -19.18 11.43 -4.53
N ARG A 469 -18.86 10.12 -4.61
CA ARG A 469 -19.16 9.17 -3.52
C ARG A 469 -18.43 9.54 -2.23
N TYR A 470 -17.17 9.97 -2.32
CA TYR A 470 -16.44 10.50 -1.17
C TYR A 470 -17.13 11.71 -0.55
N ASP A 471 -17.45 12.72 -1.35
CA ASP A 471 -18.08 13.95 -0.86
C ASP A 471 -19.47 13.65 -0.25
N ASN A 472 -20.22 12.72 -0.83
CA ASN A 472 -21.53 12.29 -0.34
C ASN A 472 -21.48 11.46 0.94
N LEU A 473 -20.41 10.72 1.21
CA LEU A 473 -20.29 9.81 2.35
C LEU A 473 -20.52 10.50 3.69
N PHE A 474 -20.05 11.75 3.81
CA PHE A 474 -20.30 12.59 4.98
C PHE A 474 -20.88 13.97 4.63
N SER A 475 -21.35 14.16 3.39
CA SER A 475 -21.92 15.42 2.88
C SER A 475 -21.01 16.63 3.16
N CYS A 476 -19.74 16.50 2.76
CA CYS A 476 -18.71 17.51 2.93
C CYS A 476 -17.67 17.40 1.81
N SER A 477 -16.84 18.43 1.58
CA SER A 477 -15.66 18.26 0.74
C SER A 477 -14.69 17.27 1.41
N PHE A 478 -14.61 16.06 0.87
CA PHE A 478 -13.91 14.94 1.49
C PHE A 478 -12.39 15.07 1.27
N PRO A 479 -11.60 15.16 2.36
CA PRO A 479 -10.16 15.31 2.24
C PRO A 479 -9.50 13.98 1.85
N TYR A 480 -8.42 14.05 1.06
CA TYR A 480 -7.57 12.90 0.73
C TYR A 480 -6.21 13.36 0.21
N SER A 481 -5.23 12.46 0.27
CA SER A 481 -4.07 12.51 -0.61
C SER A 481 -4.28 11.48 -1.70
N MET A 482 -4.01 11.84 -2.95
CA MET A 482 -3.97 10.86 -4.04
C MET A 482 -2.61 10.90 -4.74
N GLY A 483 -2.19 9.75 -5.27
CA GLY A 483 -0.94 9.65 -6.03
C GLY A 483 -1.06 8.66 -7.18
N LEU A 484 -0.37 8.94 -8.27
CA LEU A 484 -0.24 8.08 -9.44
C LEU A 484 1.03 7.25 -9.35
N HIS A 485 0.90 5.93 -9.44
CA HIS A 485 2.04 5.02 -9.64
C HIS A 485 2.01 4.48 -11.07
N GLN A 486 3.13 4.61 -11.75
CA GLN A 486 3.32 4.21 -13.14
C GLN A 486 4.78 3.82 -13.41
N ALA A 487 5.11 3.48 -14.66
CA ALA A 487 6.46 3.19 -15.10
C ALA A 487 7.45 4.33 -14.79
N PRO A 488 8.71 4.00 -14.45
CA PRO A 488 9.78 4.99 -14.38
C PRO A 488 10.10 5.57 -15.76
N LEU A 489 10.89 6.65 -15.78
CA LEU A 489 11.39 7.27 -17.00
C LEU A 489 12.90 7.05 -17.17
N PRO A 490 13.42 6.85 -18.39
CA PRO A 490 12.64 6.63 -19.60
C PRO A 490 11.88 5.30 -19.48
N PRO A 491 10.76 5.12 -20.20
CA PRO A 491 10.03 3.87 -20.16
C PRO A 491 10.97 2.73 -20.59
N LEU A 492 10.80 1.57 -19.96
CA LEU A 492 11.49 0.36 -20.39
C LEU A 492 10.96 -0.07 -21.76
N GLU A 493 11.71 -0.94 -22.44
CA GLU A 493 11.20 -1.57 -23.66
C GLU A 493 9.86 -2.28 -23.36
N PRO A 494 8.89 -2.26 -24.29
CA PRO A 494 7.54 -2.79 -24.05
C PRO A 494 7.52 -4.23 -23.54
N GLU A 495 8.48 -5.06 -23.94
CA GLU A 495 8.63 -6.47 -23.52
C GLU A 495 9.10 -6.63 -22.06
N GLU A 496 9.65 -5.56 -21.48
CA GLU A 496 10.26 -5.54 -20.15
C GLU A 496 9.42 -4.77 -19.12
N ASP A 497 8.54 -3.85 -19.56
CA ASP A 497 7.82 -2.95 -18.66
C ASP A 497 6.68 -3.60 -17.87
N ILE A 498 7.06 -4.12 -16.70
CA ILE A 498 6.16 -4.76 -15.73
C ILE A 498 5.30 -3.76 -14.95
N ALA A 499 5.51 -2.45 -15.11
CA ALA A 499 4.71 -1.44 -14.42
C ALA A 499 3.27 -1.51 -14.92
N HIS A 500 2.32 -1.24 -14.03
CA HIS A 500 0.91 -1.12 -14.39
C HIS A 500 0.33 0.08 -13.67
N ILE A 501 -0.17 1.04 -14.43
CA ILE A 501 -0.68 2.32 -13.93
C ILE A 501 -1.79 2.10 -12.90
N HIS A 502 -1.72 2.83 -11.78
CA HIS A 502 -2.78 2.84 -10.79
C HIS A 502 -2.72 4.10 -9.92
N PHE A 503 -3.88 4.53 -9.43
CA PHE A 503 -4.03 5.69 -8.55
C PHE A 503 -4.45 5.22 -7.17
N HIS A 504 -3.74 5.73 -6.15
CA HIS A 504 -4.09 5.52 -4.75
C HIS A 504 -4.85 6.74 -4.23
N PHE A 505 -5.87 6.51 -3.40
CA PHE A 505 -6.56 7.55 -2.63
C PHE A 505 -6.51 7.20 -1.15
N TYR A 506 -5.94 8.10 -0.35
CA TYR A 506 -5.70 7.96 1.08
C TYR A 506 -6.51 8.99 1.88
N PRO A 507 -7.81 8.76 2.12
CA PRO A 507 -8.64 9.67 2.88
C PRO A 507 -8.57 9.43 4.40
N PRO A 508 -8.53 10.49 5.23
CA PRO A 508 -8.40 10.35 6.67
C PRO A 508 -9.75 10.19 7.39
N LEU A 509 -10.89 10.59 6.80
CA LEU A 509 -12.18 10.57 7.52
C LEU A 509 -12.63 9.13 7.83
N LEU A 510 -13.19 8.92 9.03
CA LEU A 510 -13.56 7.59 9.53
C LEU A 510 -15.04 7.48 9.90
N ARG A 511 -15.53 8.37 10.78
CA ARG A 511 -16.89 8.25 11.36
C ARG A 511 -17.88 9.31 10.85
N SER A 512 -17.40 10.51 10.59
CA SER A 512 -18.18 11.68 10.18
C SER A 512 -17.27 12.68 9.48
N ALA A 513 -17.84 13.79 8.99
CA ALA A 513 -17.10 14.93 8.46
C ALA A 513 -16.09 15.54 9.45
N SER A 514 -16.26 15.27 10.75
CA SER A 514 -15.45 15.84 11.83
C SER A 514 -14.54 14.85 12.55
N VAL A 515 -14.62 13.55 12.25
CA VAL A 515 -13.86 12.51 12.96
C VAL A 515 -13.03 11.70 11.98
N ARG A 516 -11.71 11.92 12.07
CA ARG A 516 -10.68 11.26 11.26
C ARG A 516 -9.99 10.09 11.96
N LYS A 517 -9.35 9.25 11.16
CA LYS A 517 -8.34 8.27 11.55
C LYS A 517 -7.03 9.01 11.84
N PHE A 518 -6.34 8.55 12.87
CA PHE A 518 -4.99 8.98 13.20
C PHE A 518 -4.08 7.75 13.05
N LEU A 519 -3.10 7.83 12.15
CA LEU A 519 -2.02 6.83 12.05
C LEU A 519 -0.89 7.28 12.98
N VAL A 520 -1.01 6.96 14.27
CA VAL A 520 -0.10 7.41 15.33
C VAL A 520 0.19 6.26 16.29
N GLY A 521 1.16 6.40 17.19
CA GLY A 521 1.38 5.39 18.25
C GLY A 521 1.68 4.01 17.67
N PHE A 522 0.70 3.09 17.72
CA PHE A 522 0.84 1.73 17.19
C PHE A 522 1.08 1.72 15.67
N GLU A 523 0.38 2.56 14.91
CA GLU A 523 0.56 2.62 13.45
C GLU A 523 1.93 3.19 13.02
N MET A 524 2.57 3.98 13.87
CA MET A 524 3.93 4.51 13.62
C MET A 524 5.04 3.59 14.13
N MET A 525 4.80 2.84 15.22
CA MET A 525 5.83 2.07 15.94
C MET A 525 5.68 0.55 15.82
N GLY A 526 4.58 0.06 15.24
CA GLY A 526 4.27 -1.36 15.09
C GLY A 526 3.87 -1.69 13.66
N GLU A 527 2.57 -1.62 13.36
CA GLU A 527 2.03 -1.91 12.03
C GLU A 527 0.76 -1.11 11.74
N ALA A 528 0.40 -0.98 10.46
CA ALA A 528 -0.81 -0.31 10.05
C ALA A 528 -2.05 -1.02 10.63
N GLN A 529 -3.01 -0.26 11.17
CA GLN A 529 -4.24 -0.80 11.75
C GLN A 529 -5.48 -0.06 11.22
N ARG A 530 -6.54 -0.82 10.92
CA ARG A 530 -7.84 -0.27 10.48
C ARG A 530 -9.01 -0.74 11.32
N ASP A 531 -9.96 0.18 11.50
CA ASP A 531 -11.11 0.02 12.41
C ASP A 531 -12.40 -0.48 11.71
N LEU A 532 -12.38 -0.61 10.38
CA LEU A 532 -13.49 -1.00 9.50
C LEU A 532 -12.97 -2.00 8.48
N THR A 533 -13.70 -3.04 8.04
CA THR A 533 -13.17 -3.91 6.97
C THR A 533 -13.20 -3.21 5.60
N PRO A 534 -12.35 -3.61 4.62
CA PRO A 534 -12.43 -3.12 3.25
C PRO A 534 -13.81 -3.30 2.61
N GLU A 535 -14.47 -4.44 2.86
CA GLU A 535 -15.80 -4.76 2.31
C GLU A 535 -16.87 -3.81 2.88
N GLN A 536 -16.81 -3.53 4.18
CA GLN A 536 -17.72 -2.57 4.82
C GLN A 536 -17.50 -1.15 4.29
N ALA A 537 -16.25 -0.75 4.04
CA ALA A 537 -15.93 0.53 3.43
C ALA A 537 -16.50 0.63 2.02
N ALA A 538 -16.28 -0.38 1.18
CA ALA A 538 -16.79 -0.43 -0.19
C ALA A 538 -18.32 -0.41 -0.23
N ALA A 539 -18.98 -1.19 0.63
CA ALA A 539 -20.44 -1.20 0.74
C ALA A 539 -21.01 0.18 1.13
N ARG A 540 -20.34 0.90 2.04
CA ARG A 540 -20.75 2.26 2.42
C ARG A 540 -20.57 3.25 1.28
N LEU A 541 -19.46 3.19 0.55
CA LEU A 541 -19.21 4.05 -0.61
C LEU A 541 -20.22 3.81 -1.74
N ARG A 542 -20.57 2.55 -2.01
CA ARG A 542 -21.64 2.21 -2.97
C ARG A 542 -23.03 2.65 -2.51
N GLY A 543 -23.26 2.69 -1.20
CA GLY A 543 -24.56 3.00 -0.60
C GLY A 543 -24.95 4.47 -0.62
N VAL A 544 -24.06 5.38 -1.04
CA VAL A 544 -24.39 6.80 -1.19
C VAL A 544 -24.96 7.07 -2.59
N GLU A 545 -25.68 8.18 -2.73
CA GLU A 545 -26.25 8.63 -4.00
C GLU A 545 -25.15 9.01 -5.02
N GLU A 546 -25.50 8.93 -6.30
CA GLU A 546 -24.61 9.29 -7.42
C GLU A 546 -24.60 10.79 -7.71
N VAL A 547 -25.65 11.52 -7.32
CA VAL A 547 -25.73 12.98 -7.44
C VAL A 547 -25.01 13.61 -6.26
N HIS A 548 -24.09 14.52 -6.54
CA HIS A 548 -23.32 15.22 -5.53
C HIS A 548 -24.22 16.04 -4.59
N TYR A 549 -23.94 16.03 -3.29
CA TYR A 549 -24.84 16.56 -2.26
C TYR A 549 -25.18 18.06 -2.41
N LEU A 550 -24.32 18.85 -3.07
CA LEU A 550 -24.59 20.27 -3.38
C LEU A 550 -25.51 20.47 -4.59
N ASP A 551 -25.71 19.44 -5.40
CA ASP A 551 -26.47 19.50 -6.66
C ASP A 551 -27.80 18.73 -6.54
N ARG A 552 -28.17 18.28 -5.33
CA ARG A 552 -29.47 17.69 -5.04
C ARG A 552 -30.55 18.78 -5.09
N ALA A 553 -31.67 18.48 -5.74
CA ALA A 553 -32.87 19.32 -5.63
C ALA A 553 -33.35 19.32 -4.17
N GLU A 554 -33.67 20.51 -3.63
CA GLU A 554 -34.25 20.67 -2.28
C GLU A 554 -35.60 19.95 -2.13
#